data_AF-A0A537AM87-F1
#
_entry.id   AF-A0A537AM87-F1
#
_cell.length_a   1.000
_cell.length_b   1.000
_cell.length_c   1.000
_cell.angle_alpha   90.00
_cell.angle_beta   90.00
_cell.angle_gamma   90.00
#
_symmetry.space_group_name_H-M   'P 1'
#
loop_
_entity.id
_entity.type
_entity.pdbx_description
1 polymer ?
#
loop_
_entity_poly.entity_id
_entity_poly.type
_entity_poly.pdbx_seq_one_letter_code
_entity_poly.pdbx_strand_id
1 'polypeptide(L)' 'MQISPPFGYKEVVPFLKTQKVRLLAPGEVPEFAQHGNAMPISLSEFQPVARDYPIVFTAADGSQSFAPVAVLGLTSGENL' A
#
# COMPACT_ATOMS: atom_id res chain seq x y z
N MET A 1 18.96 -6.84 13.11
CA MET A 1 17.82 -5.96 12.75
C MET A 1 17.23 -6.54 11.48
N GLN A 2 16.00 -7.04 11.53
CA GLN A 2 15.30 -7.59 10.36
C GLN A 2 14.46 -6.45 9.76
N ILE A 3 14.67 -6.13 8.47
CA ILE A 3 13.89 -5.11 7.77
C ILE A 3 13.10 -5.82 6.69
N SER A 4 11.78 -5.76 6.77
CA SER A 4 10.89 -6.27 5.73
C SER A 4 10.53 -5.16 4.75
N PRO A 5 10.37 -5.46 3.45
CA PRO A 5 9.93 -4.46 2.49
C PRO A 5 8.51 -3.98 2.85
N PRO A 6 8.20 -2.69 2.63
CA PRO A 6 6.83 -2.20 2.74
C PRO A 6 5.90 -2.94 1.77
N PHE A 7 4.60 -2.92 2.08
CA PHE A 7 3.58 -3.56 1.24
C PHE A 7 3.69 -3.14 -0.24
N GLY A 8 3.63 -4.13 -1.15
CA GLY A 8 3.70 -3.91 -2.60
C GLY A 8 5.10 -3.61 -3.15
N TYR A 9 6.07 -3.27 -2.30
CA TYR A 9 7.45 -3.06 -2.72
C TYR A 9 8.24 -4.37 -2.76
N LYS A 10 9.24 -4.38 -3.66
CA LYS A 10 10.17 -5.51 -3.82
C LYS A 10 11.19 -5.54 -2.67
N GLU A 11 12.13 -6.47 -2.74
CA GLU A 11 13.23 -6.62 -1.80
C GLU A 11 13.94 -5.30 -1.48
N VAL A 12 14.31 -5.14 -0.21
CA VAL A 12 15.12 -4.00 0.24
C VAL A 12 16.56 -4.22 -0.25
N VAL A 13 16.99 -3.41 -1.22
CA VAL A 13 18.33 -3.50 -1.80
C VAL A 13 19.20 -2.29 -1.43
N PRO A 14 20.53 -2.43 -1.37
CA PRO A 14 21.43 -1.29 -1.20
C PRO A 14 21.30 -0.27 -2.33
N PHE A 15 21.35 1.02 -1.98
CA PHE A 15 21.37 2.10 -2.97
C PHE A 15 22.81 2.34 -3.47
N LEU A 16 23.10 1.94 -4.71
CA LEU A 16 24.43 2.00 -5.33
C LEU A 16 24.62 3.27 -6.17
N LYS A 17 25.87 3.72 -6.35
CA LYS A 17 26.20 4.93 -7.15
C LYS A 17 25.78 4.86 -8.62
N THR A 18 25.55 3.66 -9.13
CA THR A 18 25.07 3.42 -10.50
C THR A 18 23.56 3.53 -10.64
N GLN A 19 22.82 3.56 -9.52
CA GLN A 19 21.38 3.71 -9.50
C GLN A 19 20.99 5.19 -9.43
N LYS A 20 19.88 5.52 -10.08
CA LYS A 20 19.27 6.84 -10.03
C LYS A 20 17.85 6.72 -9.51
N VAL A 21 17.48 7.61 -8.61
CA VAL A 21 16.09 7.74 -8.14
C VAL A 21 15.42 8.83 -8.96
N ARG A 22 14.18 8.59 -9.35
CA ARG A 22 13.34 9.60 -9.99
C ARG A 22 12.16 9.88 -9.08
N LEU A 23 11.78 11.15 -8.97
CA LEU A 23 10.53 11.53 -8.35
C LEU A 23 9.38 11.22 -9.32
N LEU A 24 8.34 10.56 -8.83
CA LEU A 24 7.14 10.29 -9.61
C LEU A 24 6.46 11.61 -10.01
N ALA A 25 5.90 11.64 -11.23
CA ALA A 25 5.09 12.78 -11.66
C ALA A 25 3.79 12.86 -10.83
N PRO A 26 3.09 14.02 -10.80
CA PRO A 26 1.79 14.10 -10.15
C PRO A 26 0.81 13.03 -10.69
N GLY A 27 0.20 12.27 -9.79
CA GLY A 27 -0.71 11.16 -10.13
C GLY A 27 -0.01 9.86 -10.55
N GLU A 28 1.31 9.86 -10.71
CA GLU A 28 2.06 8.64 -10.99
C GLU A 28 2.29 7.85 -9.70
N VAL A 29 1.92 6.58 -9.70
CA VAL A 29 2.07 5.66 -8.58
C VAL A 29 2.85 4.41 -9.00
N PRO A 30 3.51 3.71 -8.07
CA PRO A 30 4.14 2.42 -8.36
C PRO A 30 3.18 1.43 -9.02
N GLU A 31 3.68 0.56 -9.89
CA GLU A 31 2.90 -0.39 -10.67
C GLU A 31 1.91 -1.23 -9.83
N PHE A 32 2.32 -1.65 -8.63
CA PHE A 32 1.46 -2.42 -7.73
C PHE A 32 0.22 -1.64 -7.27
N ALA A 33 0.35 -0.31 -7.13
CA ALA A 33 -0.72 0.56 -6.65
C ALA A 33 -1.71 0.92 -7.77
N GLN A 34 -1.30 0.81 -9.05
CA GLN A 34 -2.18 1.10 -10.18
C GLN A 34 -3.35 0.11 -10.31
N HIS A 35 -3.16 -1.11 -9.83
CA HIS A 35 -4.13 -2.21 -9.97
C HIS A 35 -4.63 -2.74 -8.62
N GLY A 36 -4.13 -2.19 -7.51
CA GLY A 36 -4.52 -2.61 -6.17
C GLY A 36 -5.92 -2.09 -5.82
N ASN A 37 -6.82 -3.00 -5.44
CA ASN A 37 -8.16 -2.66 -4.94
C ASN A 37 -8.20 -2.46 -3.42
N ALA A 38 -7.07 -2.67 -2.75
CA ALA A 38 -6.95 -2.66 -1.31
C ALA A 38 -5.56 -2.14 -0.90
N MET A 39 -5.53 -1.23 0.07
CA MET A 39 -4.30 -0.61 0.57
C MET A 39 -4.24 -0.65 2.09
N PRO A 40 -3.19 -1.25 2.69
CA PRO A 40 -2.97 -1.15 4.13
C PRO A 40 -2.78 0.31 4.53
N ILE A 41 -3.37 0.72 5.66
CA ILE A 41 -3.31 2.09 6.16
C ILE A 41 -2.65 2.14 7.54
N SER A 42 -1.95 3.22 7.83
CA SER A 42 -1.40 3.50 9.16
C SER A 42 -2.43 4.17 10.07
N LEU A 43 -2.12 4.26 11.36
CA LEU A 43 -2.98 4.91 12.35
C LEU A 43 -3.29 6.38 11.98
N SER A 44 -2.32 7.10 11.44
CA SER A 44 -2.49 8.52 11.06
C SER A 44 -3.40 8.69 9.84
N GLU A 45 -3.55 7.64 9.02
CA GLU A 45 -4.37 7.66 7.80
C GLU A 45 -5.81 7.24 8.06
N PHE A 46 -6.13 6.65 9.21
CA PHE A 46 -7.48 6.15 9.53
C PHE A 46 -8.58 7.20 9.35
N GLN A 47 -8.42 8.38 9.97
CA GLN A 47 -9.43 9.43 9.96
C GLN A 47 -9.70 10.01 8.56
N PRO A 48 -8.68 10.42 7.77
CA PRO A 48 -8.94 10.89 6.43
C PRO A 48 -9.51 9.79 5.52
N VAL A 49 -8.96 8.57 5.56
CA VAL A 49 -9.40 7.46 4.70
C VAL A 49 -10.83 7.03 4.99
N ALA A 50 -11.25 6.98 6.26
CA ALA A 50 -12.59 6.54 6.66
C ALA A 50 -13.73 7.40 6.09
N ARG A 51 -13.43 8.60 5.57
CA ARG A 51 -14.41 9.50 4.96
C ARG A 51 -14.79 9.08 3.55
N ASP A 52 -13.82 8.54 2.83
CA ASP A 52 -13.91 8.31 1.38
C ASP A 52 -13.95 6.81 1.04
N TYR A 53 -13.39 5.95 1.90
CA TYR A 53 -13.22 4.52 1.63
C TYR A 53 -13.68 3.65 2.80
N PRO A 54 -14.30 2.48 2.53
CA PRO A 54 -14.51 1.45 3.54
C PRO A 54 -13.17 0.97 4.11
N ILE A 55 -13.12 0.80 5.43
CA ILE A 55 -11.98 0.19 6.12
C ILE A 55 -12.38 -1.20 6.58
N VAL A 56 -11.62 -2.20 6.15
CA VAL A 56 -11.76 -3.60 6.58
C VAL A 56 -10.53 -4.04 7.36
N PHE A 57 -10.68 -5.09 8.16
CA PHE A 57 -9.59 -5.66 8.95
C PHE A 57 -9.25 -7.04 8.42
N THR A 58 -8.03 -7.21 7.91
CA THR A 58 -7.56 -8.47 7.32
C THR A 58 -6.53 -9.12 8.22
N ALA A 59 -6.62 -10.44 8.41
CA ALA A 59 -5.60 -11.22 9.08
C ALA A 59 -4.64 -11.84 8.06
N ALA A 60 -3.35 -11.81 8.35
CA ALA A 60 -2.39 -12.68 7.68
C ALA A 60 -2.43 -14.05 8.38
N ASP A 61 -2.64 -15.10 7.59
CA ASP A 61 -2.29 -16.49 7.93
C ASP A 61 -2.98 -17.08 9.16
N GLY A 62 -4.27 -16.75 9.38
CA GLY A 62 -5.08 -17.37 10.46
C GLY A 62 -4.66 -16.94 11.88
N SER A 63 -3.82 -15.91 12.01
CA SER A 63 -3.48 -15.30 13.29
C SER A 63 -4.65 -14.46 13.84
N GLN A 64 -4.64 -14.17 15.14
CA GLN A 64 -5.57 -13.21 15.77
C GLN A 64 -5.09 -11.75 15.64
N SER A 65 -4.21 -11.47 14.67
CA SER A 65 -3.68 -10.14 14.41
C SER A 65 -4.29 -9.61 13.13
N PHE A 66 -4.86 -8.41 13.20
CA PHE A 66 -5.56 -7.79 12.10
C PHE A 66 -4.90 -6.47 11.70
N ALA A 67 -4.66 -6.30 10.40
CA ALA A 67 -4.22 -5.05 9.82
C ALA A 67 -5.42 -4.31 9.19
N PRO A 68 -5.51 -2.99 9.37
CA PRO A 68 -6.51 -2.17 8.71
C PRO A 68 -6.16 -1.97 7.23
N VAL A 69 -7.16 -2.09 6.37
CA VAL A 69 -7.02 -2.00 4.92
C VAL A 69 -8.16 -1.16 4.36
N ALA A 70 -7.82 -0.13 3.58
CA ALA A 70 -8.77 0.65 2.81
C ALA A 70 -9.14 -0.10 1.52
N VAL A 71 -10.44 -0.16 1.20
CA VAL A 71 -10.93 -0.73 -0.07
C VAL A 71 -11.08 0.41 -1.07
N LEU A 72 -10.26 0.40 -2.13
CA LEU A 72 -10.16 1.49 -3.11
C LEU A 72 -11.13 1.35 -4.31
N GLY A 73 -11.62 0.13 -4.57
CA GLY A 73 -12.56 -0.15 -5.66
C GLY A 73 -13.23 -1.52 -5.50
N LEU A 74 -14.51 -1.63 -5.87
CA LEU A 74 -15.27 -2.88 -5.85
C LEU A 74 -14.99 -3.76 -7.09
N THR A 75 -14.40 -3.18 -8.13
CA THR A 75 -14.23 -3.73 -9.48
C THR A 75 -12.79 -3.54 -9.97
N SER A 76 -12.24 -4.56 -10.66
CA SER A 76 -10.88 -4.51 -11.18
C SER A 76 -10.74 -3.41 -12.24
N GLY A 77 -9.76 -2.52 -12.08
CA GLY A 77 -9.52 -1.40 -13.00
C GLY A 77 -10.33 -0.13 -12.72
N GLU A 78 -11.14 -0.10 -11.67
CA GLU A 78 -11.87 1.08 -11.23
C GLU A 78 -11.31 1.53 -9.87
N ASN A 79 -10.25 2.34 -9.90
CA ASN A 79 -9.99 3.26 -8.78
C ASN A 79 -10.94 4.45 -8.98
N LEU A 80 -11.62 4.89 -7.91
CA LEU A 80 -12.47 6.09 -7.93
C LEU A 80 -11.76 7.32 -8.53
#